data_AF-A0A920RKK7-F1
#
_entry.id   AF-A0A920RKK7-F1
#
_cell.length_a   1.000
_cell.length_b   1.000
_cell.length_c   1.000
_cell.angle_alpha   90.00
_cell.angle_beta   90.00
_cell.angle_gamma   90.00
#
_symmetry.space_group_name_H-M   'P 1'
#
loop_
_entity.id
_entity.type
_entity.pdbx_description
1 polymer ?
#
loop_
_entity_poly.entity_id
_entity_poly.type
_entity_poly.pdbx_seq_one_letter_code
_entity_poly.pdbx_strand_id
1 'polypeptide(L)' 'MSQGLVTQQEDFAAVCDEIRSAGIVAMDTEFVSEGSYRPELCLLQLAVPVASRRRPTGGPRSFRLVADHG' A
#
# COMPACT_ATOMS: atom_id res chain seq x y z
N MET A 1 -16.42 5.11 -0.98
CA MET A 1 -15.25 5.92 -1.38
C MET A 1 -14.02 5.02 -1.36
N SER A 2 -13.72 4.35 -2.48
CA SER A 2 -12.66 3.36 -2.62
C SER A 2 -11.29 4.01 -2.43
N GLN A 3 -10.72 3.85 -1.24
CA GLN A 3 -9.35 4.26 -0.92
C GLN A 3 -8.38 3.41 -1.79
N GLY A 4 -7.79 4.05 -2.81
CA GLY A 4 -6.66 3.66 -3.67
C GLY A 4 -6.30 2.18 -3.81
N LEU A 5 -7.05 1.41 -4.61
CA LEU A 5 -6.60 0.11 -5.09
C LEU A 5 -5.62 0.30 -6.24
N VAL A 6 -4.46 -0.36 -6.19
CA VAL A 6 -3.37 -0.28 -7.15
C VAL A 6 -3.26 -1.65 -7.82
N THR A 7 -3.51 -1.70 -9.13
CA THR A 7 -3.44 -2.94 -9.93
C THR A 7 -2.59 -2.79 -11.18
N GLN A 8 -2.13 -1.57 -11.50
CA GLN A 8 -1.28 -1.29 -12.64
C GLN A 8 0.13 -0.93 -12.18
N GLN A 9 1.13 -1.32 -12.99
CA GLN A 9 2.53 -1.10 -12.68
C GLN A 9 2.90 0.39 -12.60
N GLU A 10 2.29 1.23 -13.42
CA GLU A 10 2.49 2.69 -13.42
C GLU A 10 1.97 3.35 -12.14
N ASP A 11 0.82 2.91 -11.63
CA ASP A 11 0.29 3.37 -10.34
C ASP A 11 1.19 2.93 -9.19
N PHE A 12 1.74 1.71 -9.24
CA PHE A 12 2.68 1.23 -8.23
C PHE A 12 3.97 2.06 -8.21
N ALA A 13 4.51 2.44 -9.37
CA ALA A 13 5.66 3.33 -9.43
C ALA A 13 5.39 4.68 -8.75
N ALA A 14 4.20 5.25 -8.93
CA ALA A 14 3.80 6.48 -8.26
C ALA A 14 3.74 6.30 -6.72
N VAL A 15 3.25 5.15 -6.24
CA VAL A 15 3.28 4.83 -4.79
C VAL A 15 4.72 4.77 -4.26
N CYS A 16 5.65 4.17 -5.01
CA CYS A 16 7.06 4.13 -4.61
C CYS A 16 7.68 5.53 -4.50
N ASP A 17 7.32 6.46 -5.40
CA ASP A 17 7.80 7.84 -5.33
C ASP A 17 7.22 8.60 -4.13
N GLU A 18 5.95 8.35 -3.79
CA GLU A 18 5.34 8.92 -2.58
C GLU A 18 6.01 8.40 -1.29
N ILE A 19 6.29 7.09 -1.22
CA ILE A 19 7.03 6.50 -0.09
C ILE A 19 8.42 7.09 0.03
N ARG A 20 9.15 7.23 -1.09
CA ARG A 20 10.48 7.84 -1.11
C ARG A 20 10.45 9.28 -0.62
N SER A 21 9.45 10.06 -1.03
CA SER A 21 9.25 11.44 -0.59
C SER A 21 8.94 11.54 0.91
N ALA A 22 8.14 10.60 1.43
CA ALA A 22 7.79 10.55 2.85
C ALA A 22 8.95 10.06 3.75
N GLY A 23 9.84 9.22 3.23
CA GLY A 23 10.96 8.64 3.97
C GLY A 23 10.59 7.57 4.99
N ILE A 24 9.30 7.27 5.14
CA ILE A 24 8.77 6.23 6.02
C ILE A 24 7.46 5.67 5.44
N VAL A 25 7.23 4.38 5.65
CA VAL A 25 6.02 3.68 5.23
C VAL A 25 5.59 2.68 6.31
N ALA A 26 4.29 2.65 6.60
CA ALA A 26 3.66 1.54 7.32
C ALA A 26 3.23 0.48 6.31
N MET A 27 3.45 -0.79 6.63
CA MET A 27 3.17 -1.92 5.74
C MET A 27 2.47 -3.04 6.50
N ASP A 28 1.44 -3.61 5.89
CA ASP A 28 0.75 -4.83 6.31
C ASP A 28 0.45 -5.72 5.10
N THR A 29 0.26 -7.02 5.32
CA THR A 29 0.10 -8.01 4.25
C THR A 29 -1.08 -8.94 4.50
N GLU A 30 -1.85 -9.24 3.46
CA GLU A 30 -2.92 -10.24 3.52
C GLU A 30 -2.61 -11.39 2.59
N PHE A 31 -2.83 -12.62 3.05
CA PHE A 31 -2.49 -13.83 2.31
C PHE A 31 -3.45 -14.98 2.63
N VAL A 32 -3.54 -15.94 1.70
CA VAL A 32 -4.21 -17.21 1.92
C VAL A 32 -3.17 -18.31 2.07
N SER A 33 -3.28 -19.10 3.14
CA SER A 33 -2.41 -20.28 3.35
C SER A 33 -3.16 -21.60 3.19
N GLU A 34 -4.46 -21.57 2.90
CA GLU A 34 -5.25 -22.77 2.69
C GLU A 34 -4.79 -23.49 1.42
N GLY A 35 -4.52 -24.79 1.51
CA GLY A 35 -4.14 -25.60 0.35
C GLY A 35 -2.71 -25.40 -0.18
N SER A 36 -1.90 -24.52 0.42
CA SER A 36 -0.51 -24.30 -0.02
C SER A 36 0.49 -24.34 1.14
N TYR A 37 1.66 -24.94 0.90
CA TYR A 37 2.79 -24.90 1.85
C TYR A 37 3.39 -23.49 1.97
N ARG A 38 3.32 -22.69 0.89
CA ARG A 38 3.75 -21.28 0.89
C ARG A 38 2.54 -20.37 0.75
N PRO A 39 2.30 -19.43 1.67
CA PRO A 39 1.17 -18.53 1.57
C PRO A 39 1.15 -17.78 0.23
N GLU A 40 -0.03 -17.70 -0.38
CA GLU A 40 -0.29 -16.88 -1.54
C GLU A 40 -0.62 -15.46 -1.06
N LEU A 41 0.29 -14.52 -1.32
CA LEU A 41 0.13 -13.12 -0.95
C LEU A 41 -0.98 -12.49 -1.80
N CYS A 42 -2.07 -12.00 -1.21
CA CYS A 42 -3.20 -11.41 -1.94
C CYS A 42 -3.14 -9.89 -2.03
N LEU A 43 -2.76 -9.23 -0.92
CA LEU A 43 -2.71 -7.77 -0.83
C LEU A 43 -1.48 -7.30 -0.04
N LEU A 44 -0.94 -6.16 -0.49
CA LEU A 44 -0.05 -5.33 0.30
C LEU A 44 -0.77 -4.02 0.64
N GLN A 45 -0.77 -3.66 1.92
CA GLN A 45 -1.38 -2.43 2.41
C GLN A 45 -0.29 -1.50 2.88
N LEU A 46 -0.20 -0.31 2.27
CA LEU A 46 0.85 0.67 2.52
C LEU A 46 0.23 1.97 3.00
N ALA A 47 0.91 2.68 3.90
CA ALA A 47 0.49 4.02 4.30
C ALA A 47 1.68 4.95 4.57
N VAL A 48 1.54 6.21 4.17
CA VAL A 48 2.54 7.27 4.37
C VAL A 48 1.96 8.46 5.14
N PRO A 49 2.76 9.18 5.93
CA PRO A 49 2.32 10.43 6.55
C PRO A 49 1.91 11.46 5.49
N VAL A 50 0.80 12.16 5.72
CA VAL A 50 0.47 13.34 4.92
C VAL A 50 1.27 14.52 5.47
N ALA A 51 2.10 15.14 4.63
CA ALA A 51 2.87 16.30 5.04
C ALA A 51 1.92 17.46 5.40
N SER A 52 1.78 17.76 6.69
CA SER A 52 1.13 18.98 7.15
C SER A 52 2.06 19.77 8.07
N ARG A 53 2.41 20.99 7.66
CA ARG A 53 3.14 21.96 8.51
C ARG A 53 2.24 22.58 9.60
N ARG A 54 0.94 22.25 9.68
CA ARG A 54 -0.02 22.84 10.63
C ARG A 54 -1.09 21.80 10.98
N ARG A 55 -1.10 21.33 12.23
CA ARG A 55 -2.03 20.32 12.83
C ARG A 55 -2.72 19.39 11.81
N PRO A 56 -2.25 18.14 11.61
CA PRO A 56 -2.83 17.25 10.61
C PRO A 56 -4.31 16.98 10.94
N THR A 57 -5.21 17.47 10.10
CA THR A 57 -6.66 17.16 10.16
C THR A 57 -7.01 15.97 9.27
N GLY A 58 -6.05 15.40 8.54
CA GLY A 58 -6.20 14.18 7.74
C GLY A 58 -5.37 13.02 8.31
N GLY A 59 -5.92 11.81 8.23
CA GLY A 59 -5.18 10.57 8.51
C GLY A 59 -4.07 10.31 7.48
N PRO A 60 -3.25 9.27 7.67
CA PRO A 60 -2.22 8.90 6.70
C PRO A 60 -2.85 8.59 5.33
N ARG A 61 -2.07 8.77 4.26
CA ARG A 61 -2.49 8.37 2.92
C ARG A 61 -2.20 6.88 2.75
N SER A 62 -3.23 6.09 2.43
CA SER A 62 -3.13 4.63 2.33
C SER A 62 -3.34 4.13 0.90
N PHE A 63 -2.66 3.03 0.57
CA PHE A 63 -2.67 2.34 -0.73
C PHE A 63 -2.87 0.84 -0.51
N ARG A 64 -3.57 0.19 -1.44
CA ARG A 64 -3.79 -1.26 -1.43
C ARG A 64 -3.35 -1.84 -2.76
N LEU A 65 -2.27 -2.60 -2.77
CA LEU A 65 -1.71 -3.20 -3.97
C LEU A 65 -2.19 -4.64 -4.06
N VAL A 66 -2.77 -5.01 -5.19
CA VAL A 66 -3.10 -6.41 -5.49
C VAL A 66 -1.83 -7.11 -5.92
N ALA A 67 -1.50 -8.20 -5.25
CA ALA A 67 -0.40 -9.05 -5.67
C ALA A 67 -0.82 -9.83 -6.91
N ASP A 68 0.06 -9.83 -7.91
CA ASP A 68 -0.11 -10.60 -9.13
C ASP A 68 0.34 -12.05 -8.88
N HIS A 69 -0.49 -13.01 -9.26
CA HIS A 69 -0.24 -14.45 -9.12
C HIS A 69 0.11 -15.13 -10.45
N GLY A 70 0.15 -14.39 -11.56
CA GLY A 70 0.39 -14.92 -12.91
C GLY A 70 -0.88 -15.39 -13.61
#